data_AF-A0AA35X0N9-F1
#
_entry.id   AF-A0AA35X0N9-F1
#
_cell.length_a   1.000
_cell.length_b   1.000
_cell.length_c   1.000
_cell.angle_alpha   90.00
_cell.angle_beta   90.00
_cell.angle_gamma   90.00
#
_symmetry.space_group_name_H-M   'P 1'
#
loop_
_entity.id
_entity.type
_entity.pdbx_description
1 polymer ?
#
loop_
_entity_poly.entity_id
_entity_poly.type
_entity_poly.pdbx_seq_one_letter_code
_entity_poly.pdbx_strand_id
1 'polypeptide(L)'
;MDDVVDRYRSEVIIDGITLGAPIIQTVRPVGRQAMTVTSPRDRTNSIILTQAHRQGEKTGLLLLRKGKKSPVYGKWKEFYFVIKYGEQKLLYYEREDSHKAKGLLDLRQCQTFAVDPTLYGRNGVFMVMLKYLNELSFYYFAAQTEELAQVWLRVMKRHTLKTPDTTKTEVQQIRSLSLSIRDNKLAKSSGHSNVYCLVFLDGAALAKTILMQVPCIFDESYLFQDLLLSTTSFSVELLSASKRAYIKDSSIGRVTIQLSDMPNGQDDDKWHHLMTKGSRTAQGSLKLVANFKLLLSDNLTVIEALATVCKDHHAELACALIQIFCHYKTLV
;
A
#
# COMPACT_ATOMS: atom_id res chain seq x y z
N MET A 1 -9.37 43.97 12.62
CA MET A 1 -8.76 43.28 11.46
C MET A 1 -7.51 44.02 11.06
N ASP A 2 -7.60 45.32 10.78
CA ASP A 2 -6.43 46.14 10.39
C ASP A 2 -5.36 46.23 11.50
N ASP A 3 -5.76 46.34 12.78
CA ASP A 3 -4.82 46.34 13.92
C ASP A 3 -4.02 45.04 14.08
N VAL A 4 -4.56 43.91 13.60
CA VAL A 4 -3.89 42.61 13.62
C VAL A 4 -2.88 42.52 12.47
N VAL A 5 -3.25 43.04 11.30
CA VAL A 5 -2.38 43.10 10.12
C VAL A 5 -1.18 44.00 10.37
N ASP A 6 -1.36 45.14 11.04
CA ASP A 6 -0.27 46.06 11.33
C ASP A 6 0.69 45.53 12.41
N ARG A 7 0.22 44.69 13.34
CA ARG A 7 1.10 44.02 14.31
C ARG A 7 2.05 43.01 13.65
N TYR A 8 1.57 42.24 12.67
CA TYR A 8 2.40 41.24 11.97
C TYR A 8 3.32 41.83 10.88
N ARG A 9 3.15 43.11 10.52
CA ARG A 9 4.11 43.82 9.64
C ARG A 9 5.42 44.17 10.34
N SER A 10 5.41 44.33 11.67
CA SER A 10 6.58 44.73 12.47
C SER A 10 7.17 43.58 13.30
N GLU A 11 6.39 42.55 13.64
CA GLU A 11 6.88 41.36 14.34
C GLU A 11 7.46 40.31 13.38
N VAL A 12 8.60 39.71 13.76
CA VAL A 12 9.26 38.65 13.00
C VAL A 12 8.44 37.37 13.12
N ILE A 13 7.99 36.83 11.98
CA ILE A 13 7.06 35.70 11.97
C ILE A 13 7.82 34.37 12.05
N ILE A 14 9.05 34.30 11.52
CA ILE A 14 10.11 33.28 11.69
C ILE A 14 11.41 33.83 11.06
N ASP A 15 12.60 33.51 11.61
CA ASP A 15 13.95 33.78 11.08
C ASP A 15 14.09 35.01 10.15
N GLY A 16 13.86 36.21 10.73
CA GLY A 16 14.15 37.49 10.07
C GLY A 16 13.16 37.94 8.99
N ILE A 17 12.04 37.24 8.79
CA ILE A 17 11.04 37.58 7.76
C ILE A 17 9.78 38.19 8.42
N THR A 18 9.37 39.38 7.94
CA THR A 18 8.15 40.08 8.33
C THR A 18 7.10 40.01 7.22
N LEU A 19 5.83 40.33 7.55
CA LEU A 19 4.72 40.29 6.60
C LEU A 19 4.89 41.35 5.48
N GLY A 20 5.18 40.91 4.26
CA GLY A 20 5.34 41.78 3.09
C GLY A 20 4.00 42.26 2.48
N ALA A 21 4.09 43.13 1.48
CA ALA A 21 2.92 43.65 0.77
C ALA A 21 2.15 42.54 0.02
N PRO A 22 0.81 42.64 -0.09
CA PRO A 22 0.00 41.65 -0.79
C PRO A 22 0.40 41.55 -2.26
N ILE A 23 0.63 40.33 -2.74
CA ILE A 23 1.03 40.06 -4.12
C ILE A 23 -0.21 40.12 -5.00
N ILE A 24 -0.29 41.15 -5.84
CA ILE A 24 -1.32 41.29 -6.87
C ILE A 24 -0.94 40.37 -8.05
N GLN A 25 -1.61 39.23 -8.18
CA GLN A 25 -1.44 38.34 -9.34
C GLN A 25 -2.04 38.98 -10.59
N THR A 26 -1.20 39.57 -11.44
CA THR A 26 -1.58 39.96 -12.80
C THR A 26 -1.17 38.87 -13.78
N VAL A 27 -2.16 38.30 -14.47
CA VAL A 27 -1.96 37.33 -15.54
C VAL A 27 -1.30 38.04 -16.74
N ARG A 28 -0.11 37.60 -17.16
CA ARG A 28 0.45 37.95 -18.48
C ARG A 28 1.05 36.72 -19.19
N PRO A 29 0.98 36.66 -20.53
CA PRO A 29 1.32 35.46 -21.30
C PRO A 29 2.80 35.38 -21.68
N VAL A 30 3.19 34.13 -21.95
CA VAL A 30 4.47 33.56 -22.40
C VAL A 30 5.38 34.48 -23.24
N GLY A 31 6.64 34.60 -22.79
CA GLY A 31 7.77 35.11 -23.57
C GLY A 31 9.09 34.55 -23.03
N ARG A 32 9.86 33.87 -23.90
CA ARG A 32 11.17 33.26 -23.62
C ARG A 32 12.21 34.30 -23.18
N GLN A 33 13.01 33.98 -22.16
CA GLN A 33 14.46 34.23 -22.14
C GLN A 33 15.13 33.39 -21.05
N ALA A 34 16.24 32.75 -21.41
CA ALA A 34 17.09 31.96 -20.54
C ALA A 34 18.10 32.87 -19.84
N MET A 35 18.34 32.62 -18.55
CA MET A 35 19.53 33.12 -17.87
C MET A 35 20.14 32.01 -17.00
N THR A 36 21.37 31.65 -17.37
CA THR A 36 22.34 30.91 -16.57
C THR A 36 22.78 31.73 -15.36
N VAL A 37 22.73 31.14 -14.17
CA VAL A 37 23.54 31.57 -13.02
C VAL A 37 24.10 30.33 -12.32
N THR A 38 25.42 30.32 -12.20
CA THR A 38 26.30 29.35 -11.55
C THR A 38 26.08 29.23 -10.04
N SER A 39 26.32 28.03 -9.51
CA SER A 39 26.17 27.62 -8.09
C SER A 39 27.03 28.42 -7.10
N PRO A 40 26.73 28.37 -5.78
CA PRO A 40 27.39 27.32 -4.98
C PRO A 40 26.50 26.65 -3.90
N ARG A 41 26.92 25.41 -3.60
CA ARG A 41 26.61 24.50 -2.48
C ARG A 41 25.92 25.13 -1.26
N ASP A 42 24.78 24.57 -0.85
CA ASP A 42 24.62 24.07 0.51
C ASP A 42 23.46 23.09 0.69
N ARG A 43 23.65 22.16 1.63
CA ARG A 43 22.78 21.04 1.96
C ARG A 43 21.57 21.51 2.75
N THR A 44 20.37 21.24 2.26
CA THR A 44 19.18 20.92 3.07
C THR A 44 18.10 20.36 2.16
N ASN A 45 17.75 19.09 2.36
CA ASN A 45 16.66 18.42 1.65
C ASN A 45 15.32 18.97 2.15
N SER A 46 14.85 20.07 1.57
CA SER A 46 13.45 20.48 1.65
C SER A 46 12.71 19.91 0.44
N ILE A 47 11.84 18.92 0.72
CA ILE A 47 10.93 18.35 -0.28
C ILE A 47 9.80 19.36 -0.48
N ILE A 48 10.02 20.33 -1.36
CA ILE A 48 8.96 21.19 -1.89
C ILE A 48 8.35 20.46 -3.09
N LEU A 49 7.17 19.87 -2.88
CA LEU A 49 6.33 19.26 -3.91
C LEU A 49 5.61 20.36 -4.71
N THR A 50 6.33 21.10 -5.56
CA THR A 50 5.71 21.97 -6.57
C THR A 50 5.41 21.18 -7.85
N GLN A 51 4.18 21.36 -8.33
CA GLN A 51 3.57 20.73 -9.51
C GLN A 51 4.26 21.13 -10.83
N ALA A 52 5.50 20.67 -11.07
CA ALA A 52 6.19 20.84 -12.35
C ALA A 52 7.20 19.72 -12.62
N HIS A 53 6.75 18.47 -12.77
CA HIS A 53 7.61 17.39 -13.29
C HIS A 53 6.89 16.57 -14.37
N ARG A 54 6.91 17.11 -15.60
CA ARG A 54 6.64 16.34 -16.82
C ARG A 54 7.91 15.87 -17.56
N GLN A 55 9.09 15.95 -16.93
CA GLN A 55 10.33 15.27 -17.36
C GLN A 55 11.18 14.89 -16.14
N GLY A 56 10.69 13.96 -15.33
CA GLY A 56 11.40 13.50 -14.12
C GLY A 56 11.74 12.02 -14.19
N GLU A 57 12.78 11.64 -13.46
CA GLU A 57 13.02 10.26 -13.06
C GLU A 57 12.97 10.20 -11.52
N LYS A 58 12.48 9.11 -10.96
CA LYS A 58 12.72 8.80 -9.54
C LYS A 58 13.78 7.73 -9.46
N THR A 59 14.86 8.04 -8.76
CA THR A 59 15.95 7.10 -8.53
C THR A 59 16.14 6.80 -7.05
N GLY A 60 16.91 5.76 -6.75
CA GLY A 60 17.35 5.45 -5.40
C GLY A 60 17.54 3.95 -5.15
N LEU A 61 18.10 3.63 -3.99
CA LEU A 61 18.33 2.25 -3.57
C LEU A 61 17.07 1.64 -2.98
N LEU A 62 16.79 0.39 -3.35
CA LEU A 62 15.81 -0.47 -2.70
C LEU A 62 16.38 -1.87 -2.59
N LEU A 63 15.89 -2.62 -1.61
CA LEU A 63 16.12 -4.06 -1.54
C LEU A 63 15.04 -4.77 -2.35
N LEU A 64 15.44 -5.63 -3.28
CA LEU A 64 14.55 -6.53 -4.00
C LEU A 64 14.71 -7.94 -3.44
N ARG A 65 13.60 -8.58 -3.08
CA ARG A 65 13.61 -9.97 -2.66
C ARG A 65 13.87 -10.88 -3.87
N LYS A 66 14.97 -11.64 -3.81
CA LYS A 66 15.32 -12.67 -4.79
C LYS A 66 15.22 -14.04 -4.14
N GLY A 67 14.57 -15.01 -4.78
CA GLY A 67 14.40 -16.34 -4.22
C GLY A 67 13.45 -17.20 -5.04
N LYS A 68 13.41 -18.51 -4.75
CA LYS A 68 12.48 -19.45 -5.38
C LYS A 68 11.02 -18.97 -5.16
N LYS A 69 10.10 -19.42 -6.01
CA LYS A 69 8.66 -19.09 -6.17
C LYS A 69 7.76 -19.00 -4.90
N SER A 70 8.31 -19.04 -3.68
CA SER A 70 7.59 -18.83 -2.42
C SER A 70 7.66 -17.35 -2.01
N PRO A 71 6.55 -16.74 -1.57
CA PRO A 71 6.58 -15.39 -1.02
C PRO A 71 7.43 -15.31 0.25
N VAL A 72 7.52 -16.39 1.04
CA VAL A 72 8.20 -16.38 2.34
C VAL A 72 9.72 -16.56 2.21
N TYR A 73 10.20 -17.34 1.23
CA TYR A 73 11.62 -17.70 1.14
C TYR A 73 12.37 -16.85 0.11
N GLY A 74 13.53 -16.33 0.49
CA GLY A 74 14.36 -15.52 -0.38
C GLY A 74 15.37 -14.69 0.41
N LYS A 75 16.26 -14.04 -0.33
CA LYS A 75 17.26 -13.12 0.19
C LYS A 75 16.95 -11.72 -0.34
N TRP A 76 17.10 -10.73 0.51
CA TRP A 76 17.08 -9.33 0.10
C TRP A 76 18.41 -9.00 -0.57
N LYS A 77 18.35 -8.41 -1.76
CA LYS A 77 19.53 -7.89 -2.44
C LYS A 77 19.27 -6.43 -2.82
N GLU A 78 20.23 -5.57 -2.53
CA GLU A 78 20.17 -4.17 -2.89
C GLU A 78 20.39 -3.98 -4.39
N PHE A 79 19.63 -3.06 -4.98
CA PHE A 79 19.79 -2.59 -6.35
C PHE A 79 19.49 -1.10 -6.40
N TYR A 80 20.04 -0.44 -7.42
CA TYR A 80 19.68 0.93 -7.76
C TYR A 80 18.50 0.92 -8.73
N PHE A 81 17.42 1.62 -8.38
CA PHE A 81 16.18 1.67 -9.14
C PHE A 81 16.02 3.02 -9.82
N VAL A 82 15.44 2.98 -11.02
CA VAL A 82 15.10 4.17 -11.82
C VAL A 82 13.69 4.00 -12.38
N ILE A 83 12.77 4.88 -11.99
CA ILE A 83 11.47 5.02 -12.65
C ILE A 83 11.61 6.09 -13.73
N LYS A 84 11.42 5.68 -14.98
CA LYS A 84 11.31 6.58 -16.11
C LYS A 84 9.84 6.95 -16.31
N TYR A 85 9.44 8.14 -15.87
CA TYR A 85 8.03 8.55 -15.90
C TYR A 85 7.45 8.56 -17.32
N GLY A 86 8.22 9.04 -18.30
CA GLY A 86 7.78 9.11 -19.70
C GLY A 86 7.55 7.75 -20.33
N GLU A 87 8.35 6.75 -19.96
CA GLU A 87 8.21 5.38 -20.45
C GLU A 87 7.26 4.52 -19.58
N GLN A 88 6.95 4.97 -18.36
CA GLN A 88 6.26 4.20 -17.33
C GLN A 88 6.93 2.85 -17.05
N LYS A 89 8.26 2.86 -16.96
CA LYS A 89 9.06 1.67 -16.66
C LYS A 89 9.87 1.85 -15.39
N LEU A 90 9.97 0.77 -14.62
CA LEU A 90 10.91 0.64 -13.51
C LEU A 90 12.08 -0.22 -13.97
N LEU A 91 13.26 0.38 -14.02
CA LEU A 91 14.53 -0.29 -14.30
C LEU A 91 15.29 -0.49 -13.00
N TYR A 92 16.08 -1.55 -12.92
CA TYR A 92 16.99 -1.72 -11.80
C TYR A 92 18.36 -2.25 -12.21
N TYR A 93 19.36 -1.81 -11.48
CA TYR A 93 20.77 -1.96 -11.78
C TYR A 93 21.49 -2.49 -10.54
N GLU A 94 22.58 -3.22 -10.75
CA GLU A 94 23.38 -3.75 -9.62
C GLU A 94 23.98 -2.62 -8.78
N ARG A 95 24.34 -1.52 -9.43
CA ARG A 95 24.83 -0.28 -8.82
C ARG A 95 24.37 0.91 -9.68
N GLU A 96 24.48 2.11 -9.15
CA GLU A 96 24.14 3.35 -9.85
C GLU A 96 24.96 3.59 -11.12
N ASP A 97 26.25 3.21 -11.10
CA ASP A 97 27.20 3.35 -12.21
C ASP A 97 27.02 2.32 -13.32
N SER A 98 26.09 1.37 -13.16
CA SER A 98 25.94 0.28 -14.12
C SER A 98 25.22 0.72 -15.38
N HIS A 99 25.87 0.56 -16.53
CA HIS A 99 25.26 0.90 -17.83
C HIS A 99 24.19 -0.09 -18.32
N LYS A 100 24.11 -1.29 -17.72
CA LYS A 100 23.17 -2.35 -18.12
C LYS A 100 22.17 -2.66 -17.01
N ALA A 101 20.87 -2.53 -17.32
CA ALA A 101 19.80 -2.90 -16.41
C ALA A 101 19.80 -4.43 -16.18
N LYS A 102 19.63 -4.83 -14.91
CA LYS A 102 19.44 -6.23 -14.51
C LYS A 102 18.01 -6.70 -14.73
N GLY A 103 17.06 -5.77 -14.73
CA GLY A 103 15.69 -6.07 -15.10
C GLY A 103 14.85 -4.82 -15.29
N LEU A 104 13.64 -5.05 -15.78
CA LEU A 104 12.69 -4.04 -16.20
C LEU A 104 11.29 -4.51 -15.83
N LEU A 105 10.47 -3.62 -15.27
CA LEU A 105 9.04 -3.81 -15.08
C LEU A 105 8.30 -2.73 -15.86
N ASP A 106 7.38 -3.14 -16.73
CA ASP A 106 6.43 -2.22 -17.35
C ASP A 106 5.34 -1.89 -16.32
N LEU A 107 5.38 -0.66 -15.79
CA LEU A 107 4.46 -0.26 -14.73
C LEU A 107 3.02 -0.25 -15.24
N ARG A 108 2.79 -0.05 -16.55
CA ARG A 108 1.46 -0.13 -17.16
C ARG A 108 0.80 -1.48 -16.99
N GLN A 109 1.55 -2.52 -16.65
CA GLN A 109 1.03 -3.88 -16.44
C GLN A 109 1.13 -4.30 -14.96
N CYS A 110 1.51 -3.37 -14.10
CA CYS A 110 1.73 -3.61 -12.70
C CYS A 110 0.57 -3.12 -11.85
N GLN A 111 0.44 -3.72 -10.67
CA GLN A 111 -0.35 -3.26 -9.54
C GLN A 111 0.54 -3.25 -8.32
N THR A 112 0.34 -2.28 -7.42
CA THR A 112 1.18 -2.15 -6.23
C THR A 112 0.37 -2.27 -4.96
N PHE A 113 0.90 -2.97 -3.95
CA PHE A 113 0.26 -3.18 -2.66
C PHE A 113 1.23 -2.85 -1.54
N ALA A 114 0.69 -2.27 -0.46
CA ALA A 114 1.40 -2.25 0.80
C ALA A 114 1.48 -3.70 1.34
N VAL A 115 2.60 -4.04 1.96
CA VAL A 115 2.82 -5.34 2.58
C VAL A 115 2.88 -5.13 4.07
N ASP A 116 2.13 -5.94 4.81
CA ASP A 116 2.12 -5.88 6.27
C ASP A 116 3.49 -6.32 6.82
N PRO A 117 4.04 -5.62 7.83
CA PRO A 117 5.34 -5.95 8.40
C PRO A 117 5.46 -7.40 8.87
N THR A 118 4.35 -8.03 9.27
CA THR A 118 4.32 -9.43 9.74
C THR A 118 4.81 -10.43 8.70
N LEU A 119 4.66 -10.14 7.40
CA LEU A 119 5.07 -11.07 6.34
C LEU A 119 6.57 -11.37 6.36
N TYR A 120 7.40 -10.35 6.66
CA TYR A 120 8.86 -10.45 6.63
C TYR A 120 9.55 -10.02 7.93
N GLY A 121 8.80 -9.58 8.94
CA GLY A 121 9.35 -8.95 10.14
C GLY A 121 10.10 -7.65 9.83
N ARG A 122 9.64 -6.89 8.82
CA ARG A 122 10.33 -5.68 8.33
C ARG A 122 9.33 -4.62 7.89
N ASN A 123 9.54 -3.38 8.35
CA ASN A 123 8.77 -2.20 7.92
C ASN A 123 9.24 -1.68 6.55
N GLY A 124 8.40 -0.88 5.90
CA GLY A 124 8.72 -0.28 4.60
C GLY A 124 8.82 -1.30 3.46
N VAL A 125 8.13 -2.43 3.59
CA VAL A 125 7.99 -3.42 2.52
C VAL A 125 6.74 -3.11 1.70
N PHE A 126 6.87 -3.21 0.39
CA PHE A 126 5.75 -3.13 -0.53
C PHE A 126 5.97 -4.12 -1.67
N MET A 127 4.92 -4.40 -2.44
CA MET A 127 4.97 -5.41 -3.48
C MET A 127 4.36 -4.88 -4.77
N VAL A 128 4.97 -5.26 -5.89
CA VAL A 128 4.50 -4.97 -7.25
C VAL A 128 4.16 -6.29 -7.92
N MET A 129 2.89 -6.44 -8.28
CA MET A 129 2.37 -7.56 -9.05
C MET A 129 2.37 -7.16 -10.53
N LEU A 130 3.17 -7.84 -11.33
CA LEU A 130 3.15 -7.73 -12.79
C LEU A 130 2.19 -8.78 -13.36
N LYS A 131 1.24 -8.34 -14.18
CA LYS A 131 0.31 -9.21 -14.90
C LYS A 131 0.62 -9.14 -16.40
N TYR A 132 1.20 -10.19 -16.95
CA TYR A 132 1.52 -10.27 -18.38
C TYR A 132 1.13 -11.63 -18.95
N LEU A 133 0.39 -11.64 -20.06
CA LEU A 133 -0.04 -12.87 -20.78
C LEU A 133 -0.62 -13.97 -19.85
N ASN A 134 -1.48 -13.59 -18.89
CA ASN A 134 -2.07 -14.45 -17.86
C ASN A 134 -1.10 -15.03 -16.82
N GLU A 135 0.17 -14.65 -16.85
CA GLU A 135 1.12 -14.95 -15.79
C GLU A 135 1.14 -13.81 -14.77
N LEU A 136 1.18 -14.20 -13.49
CA LEU A 136 1.38 -13.29 -12.36
C LEU A 136 2.79 -13.44 -11.84
N SER A 137 3.53 -12.32 -11.81
CA SER A 137 4.85 -12.23 -11.18
C SER A 137 4.81 -11.24 -10.03
N PHE A 138 5.30 -11.66 -8.87
CA PHE A 138 5.28 -10.85 -7.65
C PHE A 138 6.69 -10.40 -7.29
N TYR A 139 6.88 -9.09 -7.15
CA TYR A 139 8.15 -8.46 -6.80
C TYR A 139 8.02 -7.74 -5.47
N TYR A 140 8.73 -8.21 -4.45
CA TYR A 140 8.74 -7.60 -3.12
C TYR A 140 9.94 -6.67 -2.97
N PHE A 141 9.66 -5.44 -2.58
CA PHE A 141 10.65 -4.39 -2.36
C PHE A 141 10.66 -3.99 -0.90
N ALA A 142 11.83 -3.64 -0.38
CA ALA A 142 11.95 -2.99 0.92
C ALA A 142 12.78 -1.71 0.78
N ALA A 143 12.26 -0.62 1.33
CA ALA A 143 13.03 0.60 1.49
C ALA A 143 13.82 0.56 2.82
N GLN A 144 14.65 1.59 3.03
CA GLN A 144 15.37 1.78 4.29
C GLN A 144 14.43 2.22 5.42
N THR A 145 13.43 3.05 5.09
CA THR A 145 12.42 3.54 6.03
C THR A 145 11.02 3.38 5.45
N GLU A 146 10.01 3.45 6.31
CA GLU A 146 8.61 3.34 5.91
C GLU A 146 8.15 4.54 5.08
N GLU A 147 8.59 5.74 5.42
CA GLU A 147 8.26 6.96 4.70
C GLU A 147 8.80 6.89 3.26
N LEU A 148 10.03 6.39 3.10
CA LEU A 148 10.62 6.19 1.78
C LEU A 148 9.84 5.14 0.99
N ALA A 149 9.41 4.04 1.62
CA ALA A 149 8.56 3.04 0.99
C ALA A 149 7.23 3.66 0.50
N GLN A 150 6.60 4.50 1.32
CA GLN A 150 5.36 5.19 0.95
C GLN A 150 5.56 6.16 -0.21
N VAL A 151 6.70 6.88 -0.26
CA VAL A 151 7.06 7.73 -1.41
C VAL A 151 7.22 6.90 -2.68
N TRP A 152 7.93 5.78 -2.62
CA TRP A 152 8.06 4.85 -3.76
C TRP A 152 6.70 4.29 -4.19
N LEU A 153 5.90 3.82 -3.26
CA LEU A 153 4.58 3.26 -3.51
C LEU A 153 3.66 4.29 -4.16
N ARG A 154 3.62 5.53 -3.65
CA ARG A 154 2.81 6.62 -4.21
C ARG A 154 3.22 6.99 -5.63
N VAL A 155 4.54 7.02 -5.90
CA VAL A 155 5.05 7.30 -7.25
C VAL A 155 4.71 6.14 -8.18
N MET A 156 4.96 4.88 -7.79
CA MET A 156 4.62 3.72 -8.62
C MET A 156 3.11 3.65 -8.89
N LYS A 157 2.25 3.84 -7.88
CA LYS A 157 0.78 3.88 -8.02
C LYS A 157 0.31 4.86 -9.10
N ARG A 158 0.97 6.02 -9.23
CA ARG A 158 0.63 7.02 -10.27
C ARG A 158 0.93 6.55 -11.69
N HIS A 159 1.86 5.61 -11.85
CA HIS A 159 2.32 5.10 -13.14
C HIS A 159 1.88 3.65 -13.42
N THR A 160 1.22 2.98 -12.47
CA THR A 160 0.60 1.67 -12.68
C THR A 160 -0.71 1.75 -13.45
N LEU A 161 -1.22 0.60 -13.91
CA LEU A 161 -2.53 0.47 -14.58
C LEU A 161 -3.57 1.38 -13.92
N LYS A 162 -3.91 2.46 -14.60
CA LYS A 162 -5.23 3.05 -14.49
C LYS A 162 -6.14 2.11 -15.26
N THR A 163 -7.23 1.68 -14.65
CA THR A 163 -8.30 1.00 -15.36
C THR A 163 -8.64 1.79 -16.64
N PRO A 164 -8.73 1.14 -17.81
CA PRO A 164 -9.20 1.82 -19.01
C PRO A 164 -10.65 2.28 -18.75
N ASP A 165 -10.96 3.48 -19.18
CA ASP A 165 -12.19 4.26 -18.92
C ASP A 165 -12.34 4.89 -17.54
N THR A 166 -11.81 6.12 -17.38
CA THR A 166 -12.71 7.23 -17.00
C THR A 166 -12.08 8.60 -17.27
N THR A 167 -12.73 9.33 -18.16
CA THR A 167 -12.75 10.79 -18.15
C THR A 167 -13.16 11.29 -16.75
N LYS A 168 -12.31 12.08 -16.09
CA LYS A 168 -12.67 13.06 -15.03
C LYS A 168 -13.40 12.64 -13.73
N THR A 169 -13.64 11.37 -13.40
CA THR A 169 -14.37 11.01 -12.16
C THR A 169 -13.82 9.79 -11.40
N GLU A 170 -12.50 9.62 -11.27
CA GLU A 170 -11.90 8.44 -10.59
C GLU A 170 -11.96 8.44 -9.05
N VAL A 171 -12.43 9.52 -8.38
CA VAL A 171 -12.65 9.54 -6.92
C VAL A 171 -14.07 9.07 -6.56
N GLN A 172 -14.55 7.98 -7.18
CA GLN A 172 -15.94 7.53 -6.96
C GLN A 172 -16.08 6.31 -6.07
N GLN A 173 -15.00 5.55 -5.79
CA GLN A 173 -15.12 4.34 -4.97
C GLN A 173 -13.89 4.12 -4.09
N ILE A 174 -14.08 4.11 -2.76
CA ILE A 174 -13.06 3.65 -1.79
C ILE A 174 -13.40 2.24 -1.36
N ARG A 175 -12.43 1.34 -1.46
CA ARG A 175 -12.56 -0.08 -1.11
C ARG A 175 -11.59 -0.45 0.01
N SER A 176 -12.07 -1.11 1.05
CA SER A 176 -11.23 -1.61 2.14
C SER A 176 -11.68 -2.98 2.62
N LEU A 177 -10.74 -3.79 3.09
CA LEU A 177 -10.98 -5.10 3.70
C LEU A 177 -10.33 -5.13 5.08
N SER A 178 -11.13 -5.38 6.11
CA SER A 178 -10.65 -5.81 7.42
C SER A 178 -10.77 -7.32 7.50
N LEU A 179 -9.73 -8.01 7.95
CA LEU A 179 -9.69 -9.46 8.06
C LEU A 179 -9.08 -9.86 9.40
N SER A 180 -9.83 -10.61 10.21
CA SER A 180 -9.34 -11.27 11.42
C SER A 180 -9.34 -12.79 11.24
N ILE A 181 -8.23 -13.43 11.63
CA ILE A 181 -8.10 -14.88 11.68
C ILE A 181 -8.23 -15.28 13.15
N ARG A 182 -9.31 -15.99 13.49
CA ARG A 182 -9.74 -16.20 14.89
C ARG A 182 -9.52 -17.60 15.43
N ASP A 183 -9.66 -18.62 14.60
CA ASP A 183 -9.60 -20.00 15.10
C ASP A 183 -9.32 -20.99 13.96
N ASN A 184 -8.90 -22.20 14.31
CA ASN A 184 -8.70 -23.29 13.37
C ASN A 184 -9.17 -24.63 13.94
N LYS A 185 -9.71 -25.46 13.06
CA LYS A 185 -10.09 -26.85 13.34
C LYS A 185 -9.36 -27.75 12.37
N LEU A 186 -8.29 -28.39 12.84
CA LEU A 186 -7.52 -29.36 12.06
C LEU A 186 -7.89 -30.79 12.43
N ALA A 187 -7.78 -31.69 11.45
CA ALA A 187 -7.94 -33.12 11.72
C ALA A 187 -6.86 -33.60 12.69
N LYS A 188 -7.27 -34.37 13.72
CA LYS A 188 -6.41 -34.85 14.82
C LYS A 188 -5.23 -35.72 14.37
N SER A 189 -5.30 -36.33 13.18
CA SER A 189 -4.27 -37.21 12.61
C SER A 189 -3.23 -36.49 11.74
N SER A 190 -3.29 -35.16 11.64
CA SER A 190 -2.56 -34.42 10.61
C SER A 190 -1.04 -34.28 10.85
N GLY A 191 -0.54 -34.58 12.05
CA GLY A 191 0.89 -34.57 12.37
C GLY A 191 1.55 -33.18 12.31
N HIS A 192 0.77 -32.12 12.10
CA HIS A 192 1.24 -30.74 12.03
C HIS A 192 1.51 -30.22 13.45
N SER A 193 2.77 -29.94 13.75
CA SER A 193 3.15 -29.40 15.06
C SER A 193 3.08 -27.88 15.11
N ASN A 194 3.61 -27.21 14.08
CA ASN A 194 3.68 -25.75 14.01
C ASN A 194 2.99 -25.27 12.73
N VAL A 195 2.11 -24.27 12.86
CA VAL A 195 1.29 -23.75 11.78
C VAL A 195 1.27 -22.23 11.77
N TYR A 196 1.08 -21.65 10.60
CA TYR A 196 0.84 -20.22 10.41
C TYR A 196 -0.01 -20.00 9.16
N CYS A 197 -0.66 -18.85 9.07
CA CYS A 197 -1.44 -18.44 7.91
C CYS A 197 -0.68 -17.42 7.08
N LEU A 198 -0.87 -17.48 5.77
CA LEU A 198 -0.53 -16.41 4.82
C LEU A 198 -1.81 -15.79 4.28
N VAL A 199 -1.85 -14.46 4.26
CA VAL A 199 -2.96 -13.70 3.69
C VAL A 199 -2.55 -13.18 2.32
N PHE A 200 -3.44 -13.36 1.35
CA PHE A 200 -3.23 -12.93 -0.03
C PHE A 200 -4.39 -12.08 -0.54
N LEU A 201 -4.08 -11.09 -1.38
CA LEU A 201 -5.03 -10.40 -2.26
C LEU A 201 -4.72 -10.76 -3.71
N ASP A 202 -5.69 -11.32 -4.43
CA ASP A 202 -5.54 -11.85 -5.80
C ASP A 202 -4.25 -12.67 -6.04
N GLY A 203 -3.89 -13.48 -5.05
CA GLY A 203 -2.71 -14.34 -5.10
C GLY A 203 -1.38 -13.68 -4.70
N ALA A 204 -1.36 -12.37 -4.44
CA ALA A 204 -0.21 -11.68 -3.87
C ALA A 204 -0.20 -11.82 -2.35
N ALA A 205 0.85 -12.41 -1.75
CA ALA A 205 0.94 -12.53 -0.30
C ALA A 205 1.28 -11.18 0.32
N LEU A 206 0.49 -10.75 1.31
CA LEU A 206 0.63 -9.42 1.93
C LEU A 206 0.83 -9.46 3.44
N ALA A 207 0.38 -10.51 4.13
CA ALA A 207 0.55 -10.64 5.58
C ALA A 207 0.76 -12.09 5.99
N LYS A 208 1.25 -12.31 7.21
CA LYS A 208 1.52 -13.64 7.76
C LYS A 208 1.25 -13.64 9.25
N THR A 209 0.62 -14.70 9.76
CA THR A 209 0.48 -14.86 11.19
C THR A 209 1.78 -15.30 11.85
N ILE A 210 1.85 -15.14 13.17
CA ILE A 210 2.88 -15.74 14.01
C ILE A 210 2.80 -17.27 13.86
N LEU A 211 3.97 -17.90 13.98
CA LEU A 211 4.08 -19.35 13.99
C LEU A 211 3.60 -19.89 15.34
N MET A 212 2.58 -20.74 15.32
CA MET A 212 1.91 -21.26 16.52
C MET A 212 1.98 -22.78 16.57
N GLN A 213 2.08 -23.35 17.77
CA GLN A 213 2.05 -24.79 17.99
C GLN A 213 0.60 -25.28 18.18
N VAL A 214 0.20 -26.35 17.47
CA VAL A 214 -1.16 -26.92 17.54
C VAL A 214 -1.34 -27.74 18.84
N PRO A 215 -2.51 -27.68 19.51
CA PRO A 215 -3.69 -26.85 19.21
C PRO A 215 -3.43 -25.37 19.51
N CYS A 216 -3.76 -24.51 18.56
CA CYS A 216 -3.61 -23.06 18.68
C CYS A 216 -4.92 -22.35 18.31
N ILE A 217 -5.04 -21.12 18.78
CA ILE A 217 -6.04 -20.14 18.35
C ILE A 217 -5.25 -19.00 17.73
N PHE A 218 -5.69 -18.50 16.58
CA PHE A 218 -5.14 -17.30 15.98
C PHE A 218 -5.91 -16.09 16.50
N ASP A 219 -5.27 -14.96 16.74
CA ASP A 219 -6.00 -13.73 17.08
C ASP A 219 -5.31 -12.52 16.45
N GLU A 220 -5.18 -12.58 15.13
CA GLU A 220 -4.51 -11.55 14.34
C GLU A 220 -5.49 -10.89 13.37
N SER A 221 -5.34 -9.58 13.21
CA SER A 221 -6.20 -8.76 12.36
C SER A 221 -5.38 -7.89 11.43
N TYR A 222 -5.81 -7.80 10.19
CA TYR A 222 -5.15 -7.05 9.13
C TYR A 222 -6.16 -6.10 8.48
N LEU A 223 -5.69 -4.90 8.15
CA LEU A 223 -6.49 -3.87 7.48
C LEU A 223 -5.84 -3.53 6.14
N PHE A 224 -6.58 -3.78 5.05
CA PHE A 224 -6.19 -3.43 3.70
C PHE A 224 -7.03 -2.27 3.21
N GLN A 225 -6.42 -1.09 3.10
CA GLN A 225 -7.05 0.13 2.60
C GLN A 225 -6.70 0.37 1.12
N ASP A 226 -7.48 1.22 0.46
CA ASP A 226 -7.28 1.63 -0.93
C ASP A 226 -7.13 0.45 -1.91
N LEU A 227 -8.01 -0.56 -1.77
CA LEU A 227 -8.04 -1.69 -2.68
C LEU A 227 -8.39 -1.22 -4.10
N LEU A 228 -7.69 -1.76 -5.09
CA LEU A 228 -7.94 -1.43 -6.49
C LEU A 228 -9.30 -2.00 -6.93
N LEU A 229 -9.94 -1.38 -7.92
CA LEU A 229 -11.18 -1.91 -8.53
C LEU A 229 -10.98 -3.31 -9.13
N SER A 230 -9.79 -3.56 -9.66
CA SER A 230 -9.39 -4.86 -10.17
C SER A 230 -9.16 -5.90 -9.08
N THR A 231 -9.17 -5.53 -7.80
CA THR A 231 -9.06 -6.49 -6.71
C THR A 231 -10.35 -7.27 -6.56
N THR A 232 -10.30 -8.59 -6.76
CA THR A 232 -11.51 -9.43 -6.84
C THR A 232 -11.68 -10.37 -5.67
N SER A 233 -10.58 -10.83 -5.07
CA SER A 233 -10.60 -11.87 -4.06
C SER A 233 -9.52 -11.69 -3.01
N PHE A 234 -9.78 -12.23 -1.83
CA PHE A 234 -8.74 -12.49 -0.85
C PHE A 234 -8.69 -13.98 -0.54
N SER A 235 -7.54 -14.44 -0.06
CA SER A 235 -7.39 -15.81 0.39
C SER A 235 -6.48 -15.93 1.60
N VAL A 236 -6.78 -16.93 2.43
CA VAL A 236 -5.97 -17.31 3.59
C VAL A 236 -5.51 -18.73 3.38
N GLU A 237 -4.20 -18.95 3.35
CA GLU A 237 -3.60 -20.28 3.26
C GLU A 237 -2.98 -20.65 4.60
N LEU A 238 -3.35 -21.82 5.13
CA LEU A 238 -2.75 -22.38 6.32
C LEU A 238 -1.59 -23.29 5.92
N LEU A 239 -0.42 -23.06 6.49
CA LEU A 239 0.78 -23.84 6.23
C LEU A 239 1.27 -24.51 7.51
N SER A 240 1.77 -25.73 7.37
CA SER A 240 2.56 -26.39 8.40
C SER A 240 4.04 -26.08 8.18
N ALA A 241 4.65 -25.47 9.18
CA ALA A 241 6.08 -25.19 9.15
C ALA A 241 6.87 -26.49 9.28
N SER A 242 7.85 -26.65 8.38
CA SER A 242 8.76 -27.79 8.46
C SER A 242 9.69 -27.65 9.68
N LYS A 243 9.95 -28.78 10.36
CA LYS A 243 10.95 -28.87 11.43
C LYS A 243 12.39 -28.61 10.94
N ARG A 244 12.64 -28.75 9.63
CA ARG A 244 13.96 -28.55 9.01
C ARG A 244 13.90 -27.39 8.03
N ALA A 245 14.83 -26.44 8.18
CA ALA A 245 14.86 -25.18 7.43
C ALA A 245 15.01 -25.32 5.90
N TYR A 246 15.50 -26.46 5.39
CA TYR A 246 15.69 -26.69 3.95
C TYR A 246 14.47 -27.34 3.26
N ILE A 247 13.51 -27.85 4.04
CA ILE A 247 12.28 -28.45 3.52
C ILE A 247 11.25 -27.34 3.43
N LYS A 248 10.61 -27.20 2.27
CA LYS A 248 9.56 -26.22 2.04
C LYS A 248 8.36 -26.53 2.95
N ASP A 249 7.78 -25.49 3.55
CA ASP A 249 6.53 -25.62 4.31
C ASP A 249 5.43 -26.25 3.45
N SER A 250 4.62 -27.08 4.10
CA SER A 250 3.53 -27.80 3.45
C SER A 250 2.24 -27.00 3.58
N SER A 251 1.55 -26.78 2.46
CA SER A 251 0.21 -26.20 2.47
C SER A 251 -0.78 -27.23 2.99
N ILE A 252 -1.51 -26.88 4.06
CA ILE A 252 -2.61 -27.70 4.60
C ILE A 252 -3.85 -27.47 3.73
N GLY A 253 -4.15 -26.20 3.46
CA GLY A 253 -5.22 -25.80 2.56
C GLY A 253 -5.35 -24.29 2.49
N ARG A 254 -6.18 -23.84 1.55
CA ARG A 254 -6.46 -22.43 1.30
C ARG A 254 -7.97 -22.20 1.25
N VAL A 255 -8.39 -21.11 1.86
CA VAL A 255 -9.73 -20.52 1.71
C VAL A 255 -9.59 -19.33 0.77
N THR A 256 -10.46 -19.24 -0.23
CA THR A 256 -10.55 -18.09 -1.14
C THR A 256 -11.97 -17.57 -1.12
N ILE A 257 -12.14 -16.27 -0.91
CA ILE A 257 -13.43 -15.59 -0.83
C ILE A 257 -13.43 -14.48 -1.88
N GLN A 258 -14.48 -14.43 -2.70
CA GLN A 258 -14.68 -13.35 -3.66
C GLN A 258 -15.25 -12.13 -2.93
N LEU A 259 -14.69 -10.96 -3.19
CA LEU A 259 -15.15 -9.71 -2.60
C LEU A 259 -16.57 -9.34 -3.07
N SER A 260 -16.98 -9.81 -4.25
CA SER A 260 -18.35 -9.65 -4.78
C SER A 260 -19.42 -10.34 -3.95
N ASP A 261 -19.05 -11.41 -3.25
CA ASP A 261 -19.98 -12.27 -2.53
C ASP A 261 -20.18 -11.80 -1.09
N MET A 262 -19.39 -10.81 -0.65
CA MET A 262 -19.44 -10.30 0.71
C MET A 262 -20.42 -9.12 0.85
N PRO A 263 -21.22 -9.10 1.93
CA PRO A 263 -22.10 -7.97 2.20
C PRO A 263 -21.29 -6.71 2.51
N ASN A 264 -21.69 -5.59 1.91
CA ASN A 264 -20.99 -4.32 2.10
C ASN A 264 -21.08 -3.83 3.56
N GLY A 265 -19.91 -3.67 4.19
CA GLY A 265 -19.75 -3.10 5.52
C GLY A 265 -20.18 -3.98 6.70
N GLN A 266 -20.61 -5.21 6.45
CA GLN A 266 -21.00 -6.17 7.48
C GLN A 266 -19.88 -7.18 7.76
N ASP A 267 -19.79 -7.61 9.02
CA ASP A 267 -18.85 -8.64 9.43
C ASP A 267 -19.36 -10.02 8.97
N ASP A 268 -18.56 -10.69 8.16
CA ASP A 268 -18.74 -12.10 7.80
C ASP A 268 -17.93 -12.96 8.79
N ASP A 269 -18.54 -13.31 9.93
CA ASP A 269 -17.95 -14.22 10.92
C ASP A 269 -18.38 -15.68 10.64
N LYS A 270 -17.55 -16.42 9.89
CA LYS A 270 -17.88 -17.78 9.45
C LYS A 270 -16.70 -18.74 9.53
N TRP A 271 -17.06 -20.02 9.63
CA TRP A 271 -16.13 -21.13 9.41
C TRP A 271 -16.04 -21.43 7.92
N HIS A 272 -14.81 -21.47 7.41
CA HIS A 272 -14.52 -21.79 6.02
C HIS A 272 -13.68 -23.06 5.94
N HIS A 273 -14.03 -23.97 5.04
CA HIS A 273 -13.30 -25.21 4.82
C HIS A 273 -11.97 -24.99 4.11
N LEU A 274 -10.90 -25.58 4.63
CA LEU A 274 -9.57 -25.56 4.03
C LEU A 274 -9.51 -26.53 2.85
N MET A 275 -9.41 -25.98 1.64
CA MET A 275 -9.32 -26.76 0.41
C MET A 275 -7.86 -26.93 -0.02
N THR A 276 -7.45 -28.16 -0.29
CA THR A 276 -6.13 -28.46 -0.84
C THR A 276 -6.19 -28.53 -2.37
N LYS A 277 -5.16 -28.04 -3.06
CA LYS A 277 -5.11 -28.11 -4.53
C LYS A 277 -5.25 -29.56 -5.00
N GLY A 278 -6.25 -29.83 -5.85
CA GLY A 278 -6.49 -31.14 -6.43
C GLY A 278 -7.24 -32.14 -5.53
N SER A 279 -7.60 -31.78 -4.29
CA SER A 279 -8.44 -32.60 -3.42
C SER A 279 -9.85 -32.04 -3.31
N ARG A 280 -10.85 -32.94 -3.28
CA ARG A 280 -12.25 -32.59 -2.94
C ARG A 280 -12.52 -32.68 -1.44
N THR A 281 -11.59 -33.22 -0.65
CA THR A 281 -11.75 -33.38 0.80
C THR A 281 -11.10 -32.22 1.56
N ALA A 282 -11.87 -31.61 2.46
CA ALA A 282 -11.36 -30.56 3.33
C ALA A 282 -10.42 -31.15 4.40
N GLN A 283 -9.27 -30.52 4.61
CA GLN A 283 -8.27 -30.95 5.61
C GLN A 283 -8.50 -30.30 7.00
N GLY A 284 -9.49 -29.42 7.08
CA GLY A 284 -9.85 -28.68 8.29
C GLY A 284 -10.72 -27.48 7.96
N SER A 285 -10.87 -26.58 8.93
CA SER A 285 -11.57 -25.31 8.76
C SER A 285 -10.85 -24.17 9.48
N LEU A 286 -10.98 -22.95 8.95
CA LEU A 286 -10.55 -21.71 9.60
C LEU A 286 -11.76 -20.86 9.93
N LYS A 287 -11.74 -20.20 11.09
CA LYS A 287 -12.70 -19.16 11.45
C LYS A 287 -12.14 -17.81 11.04
N LEU A 288 -12.82 -17.16 10.09
CA LEU A 288 -12.45 -15.84 9.58
C LEU A 288 -13.56 -14.85 9.92
N VAL A 289 -13.17 -13.64 10.28
CA VAL A 289 -14.07 -12.49 10.39
C VAL A 289 -13.61 -11.48 9.36
N ALA A 290 -14.36 -11.34 8.27
CA ALA A 290 -14.01 -10.43 7.18
C ALA A 290 -15.06 -9.33 7.03
N ASN A 291 -14.63 -8.09 6.84
CA ASN A 291 -15.50 -6.95 6.60
C ASN A 291 -15.00 -6.20 5.37
N PHE A 292 -15.74 -6.25 4.27
CA PHE A 292 -15.43 -5.50 3.06
C PHE A 292 -16.34 -4.29 2.95
N LYS A 293 -15.72 -3.11 2.84
CA LYS A 293 -16.42 -1.84 2.66
C LYS A 293 -16.14 -1.29 1.28
N LEU A 294 -17.22 -0.95 0.61
CA LEU A 294 -17.30 -0.19 -0.63
C LEU A 294 -18.05 1.11 -0.32
N LEU A 295 -17.33 2.24 -0.37
CA LEU A 295 -17.90 3.58 -0.25
C LEU A 295 -18.02 4.16 -1.66
N LEU A 296 -19.26 4.44 -2.09
CA LEU A 296 -19.58 5.03 -3.40
C LEU A 296 -19.57 6.56 -3.37
N SER A 297 -19.52 7.17 -4.57
CA SER A 297 -19.40 8.61 -4.86
C SER A 297 -20.33 9.50 -4.06
N ASP A 298 -21.54 9.02 -3.80
CA ASP A 298 -22.60 9.82 -3.17
C ASP A 298 -22.33 10.06 -1.67
N ASN A 299 -21.50 9.19 -1.06
CA ASN A 299 -20.95 9.39 0.29
C ASN A 299 -19.57 10.06 0.26
N LEU A 300 -18.90 10.09 -0.90
CA LEU A 300 -17.59 10.69 -1.07
C LEU A 300 -17.66 12.21 -1.18
N THR A 301 -18.74 12.79 -1.72
CA THR A 301 -18.97 14.25 -1.68
C THR A 301 -18.95 14.78 -0.24
N VAL A 302 -19.52 14.02 0.71
CA VAL A 302 -19.46 14.34 2.15
C VAL A 302 -18.03 14.23 2.66
N ILE A 303 -17.29 13.18 2.30
CA ILE A 303 -15.89 12.99 2.71
C ILE A 303 -14.96 14.03 2.07
N GLU A 304 -15.19 14.41 0.82
CA GLU A 304 -14.45 15.44 0.09
C GLU A 304 -14.77 16.83 0.65
N ALA A 305 -16.03 17.11 0.97
CA ALA A 305 -16.41 18.32 1.69
C ALA A 305 -15.72 18.37 3.06
N LEU A 306 -15.76 17.27 3.83
CA LEU A 306 -15.06 17.16 5.11
C LEU A 306 -13.55 17.32 4.95
N ALA A 307 -12.93 16.68 3.96
CA ALA A 307 -11.49 16.78 3.70
C ALA A 307 -11.09 18.18 3.23
N THR A 308 -11.96 18.89 2.52
CA THR A 308 -11.75 20.30 2.12
C THR A 308 -11.84 21.20 3.35
N VAL A 309 -12.88 21.02 4.17
CA VAL A 309 -13.03 21.74 5.44
C VAL A 309 -11.84 21.46 6.38
N CYS A 310 -11.35 20.21 6.46
CA CYS A 310 -10.18 19.82 7.25
C CYS A 310 -8.82 20.24 6.65
N LYS A 311 -8.75 20.57 5.35
CA LYS A 311 -7.55 21.17 4.74
C LYS A 311 -7.45 22.65 5.10
N ASP A 312 -8.60 23.32 5.15
CA ASP A 312 -8.68 24.75 5.41
C ASP A 312 -8.64 25.08 6.91
N HIS A 313 -9.12 24.16 7.76
CA HIS A 313 -9.13 24.31 9.22
C HIS A 313 -8.28 23.22 9.86
N HIS A 314 -7.28 23.65 10.65
CA HIS A 314 -6.24 22.85 11.29
C HIS A 314 -6.77 21.58 11.98
N ALA A 315 -5.85 20.62 12.19
CA ALA A 315 -6.02 19.26 12.73
C ALA A 315 -7.06 19.04 13.87
N GLU A 316 -7.43 20.07 14.61
CA GLU A 316 -8.48 20.05 15.64
C GLU A 316 -9.87 19.72 15.08
N LEU A 317 -10.23 20.25 13.92
CA LEU A 317 -11.54 19.97 13.31
C LEU A 317 -11.59 18.53 12.76
N ALA A 318 -10.48 18.05 12.20
CA ALA A 318 -10.33 16.65 11.78
C ALA A 318 -10.44 15.69 12.98
N CYS A 319 -9.80 16.02 14.11
CA CYS A 319 -9.96 15.27 15.36
C CYS A 319 -11.40 15.27 15.89
N ALA A 320 -12.07 16.43 15.88
CA ALA A 320 -13.46 16.55 16.33
C ALA A 320 -14.43 15.75 15.43
N LEU A 321 -14.24 15.80 14.11
CA LEU A 321 -15.05 15.02 13.15
C LEU A 321 -14.82 13.52 13.29
N ILE A 322 -13.56 13.08 13.46
CA ILE A 322 -13.23 11.67 13.74
C ILE A 322 -13.88 11.23 15.06
N GLN A 323 -13.87 12.06 16.11
CA GLN A 323 -14.54 11.75 17.37
C GLN A 323 -16.07 11.65 17.21
N ILE A 324 -16.70 12.57 16.47
CA ILE A 324 -18.15 12.56 16.21
C ILE A 324 -18.57 11.31 15.42
N PHE A 325 -17.87 10.99 14.33
CA PHE A 325 -18.20 9.82 13.51
C PHE A 325 -17.82 8.48 14.17
N CYS A 326 -16.77 8.44 14.99
CA CYS A 326 -16.42 7.24 15.76
C CYS A 326 -17.35 7.02 16.98
N HIS A 327 -17.93 8.08 17.58
CA HIS A 327 -18.93 7.95 18.65
C HIS A 327 -20.33 7.57 18.16
N TYR A 328 -20.64 7.69 16.87
CA TYR A 328 -21.91 7.22 16.33
C TYR A 328 -22.06 5.68 16.30
N LYS A 329 -21.04 4.94 16.77
CA LYS A 329 -21.07 3.47 16.90
C LYS A 329 -21.60 2.94 18.24
N THR A 330 -22.13 3.79 19.12
CA THR A 330 -22.62 3.35 20.45
C THR A 330 -24.03 3.79 20.83
N LEU A 331 -24.88 4.15 19.87
CA LEU A 331 -26.32 4.36 20.12
C LEU A 331 -27.15 3.97 18.89
N VAL A 332 -27.30 2.66 18.65
CA VAL A 332 -28.57 1.99 18.30
C VAL A 332 -28.52 0.57 18.85
#